data_AF-A0A8H6XI90-F1
#
_entry.id   AF-A0A8H6XI90-F1
#
_cell.length_a   1.000
_cell.length_b   1.000
_cell.length_c   1.000
_cell.angle_alpha   90.00
_cell.angle_beta   90.00
_cell.angle_gamma   90.00
#
_symmetry.space_group_name_H-M   'P 1'
#
loop_
_entity.id
_entity.type
_entity.pdbx_description
1 polymer ?
#
loop_
_entity_poly.entity_id
_entity_poly.type
_entity_poly.pdbx_seq_one_letter_code
_entity_poly.pdbx_strand_id
1 'polypeptide(L)'
;MKRHAHILHIVHFMRCAFQMKYFWTGPWGMSRILFLLNRYLSPAISVLALFCVSLPNPGPKSIRSIRSIDSERSCLSSCKRGIQTLFLISIVALGVVQATLVVRVWYLFSRSRLTRLAMIAAFTITNLVSLYFAIMAGIQLEITPNLTRFHIYGCRADRPPRFWRLWLPSLVLHTLLYSLTAFRALKNRRVFKEAPILKRLVRDGGFFYFVVFISVLFTAIGSFLQQYPTINVPAIFSNFTVATTSIAASRVMLSIHSLAAKLGSDSAWLLNNIELSRVPWRQGATEGEIIVDMFRGNARGDVYDQDEPDSPSNSFMSLKTSRVGRWDDETW
;
A
#
# COMPACT_ATOMS: atom_id res chain seq x y z
N MET A 1 -0.21 -19.54 -23.51
CA MET A 1 0.47 -19.06 -22.27
C MET A 1 1.61 -18.06 -22.50
N LYS A 2 2.53 -18.24 -23.46
CA LYS A 2 3.69 -17.32 -23.66
C LYS A 2 3.34 -15.84 -23.95
N ARG A 3 2.23 -15.54 -24.65
CA ARG A 3 1.77 -14.15 -24.90
C ARG A 3 1.31 -13.41 -23.62
N HIS A 4 0.71 -14.11 -22.65
CA HIS A 4 0.29 -13.49 -21.39
C HIS A 4 1.47 -13.10 -20.50
N ALA A 5 2.55 -13.89 -20.51
CA ALA A 5 3.77 -13.58 -19.76
C ALA A 5 4.48 -12.32 -20.30
N HIS A 6 4.53 -12.16 -21.64
CA HIS A 6 5.10 -10.97 -22.27
C HIS A 6 4.30 -9.69 -21.97
N ILE A 7 2.96 -9.76 -21.98
CA ILE A 7 2.11 -8.61 -21.63
C ILE A 7 2.32 -8.22 -20.17
N LEU A 8 2.45 -9.20 -19.26
CA LEU A 8 2.70 -8.91 -17.84
C LEU A 8 4.06 -8.22 -17.63
N HIS A 9 5.10 -8.67 -18.34
CA HIS A 9 6.44 -8.09 -18.27
C HIS A 9 6.48 -6.65 -18.84
N ILE A 10 5.85 -6.42 -20.00
CA ILE A 10 5.81 -5.09 -20.64
C ILE A 10 5.01 -4.10 -19.77
N VAL A 11 3.88 -4.52 -19.19
CA VAL A 11 3.12 -3.69 -18.25
C VAL A 11 3.92 -3.38 -16.99
N HIS A 12 4.76 -4.32 -16.53
CA HIS A 12 5.65 -4.09 -15.38
C HIS A 12 6.76 -3.07 -15.72
N PHE A 13 7.34 -3.18 -16.91
CA PHE A 13 8.44 -2.32 -17.37
C PHE A 13 7.97 -0.90 -17.70
N MET A 14 6.85 -0.74 -18.41
CA MET A 14 6.22 0.56 -18.70
C MET A 14 5.79 1.29 -17.42
N ARG A 15 5.33 0.56 -16.40
CA ARG A 15 5.07 1.16 -15.07
C ARG A 15 6.32 1.70 -14.42
N CYS A 16 7.46 1.06 -14.64
CA CYS A 16 8.74 1.44 -14.07
C CYS A 16 9.19 2.82 -14.59
N ALA A 17 9.02 3.11 -15.88
CA ALA A 17 9.40 4.39 -16.49
C ALA A 17 8.58 5.58 -15.93
N PHE A 18 7.26 5.43 -15.82
CA PHE A 18 6.42 6.45 -15.16
C PHE A 18 6.75 6.59 -13.67
N GLN A 19 7.03 5.48 -12.97
CA GLN A 19 7.43 5.55 -11.57
C GLN A 19 8.77 6.25 -11.36
N MET A 20 9.73 6.12 -12.26
CA MET A 20 11.02 6.80 -12.11
C MET A 20 10.82 8.33 -12.21
N LYS A 21 10.10 8.81 -13.23
CA LYS A 21 10.00 10.25 -13.51
C LYS A 21 9.21 11.04 -12.46
N TYR A 22 8.14 10.49 -11.91
CA TYR A 22 7.29 11.19 -10.94
C TYR A 22 7.72 11.00 -9.48
N PHE A 23 8.42 9.91 -9.18
CA PHE A 23 8.65 9.50 -7.79
C PHE A 23 10.05 9.79 -7.30
N TRP A 24 11.03 9.95 -8.19
CA TRP A 24 12.42 10.24 -7.80
C TRP A 24 12.75 11.74 -7.78
N THR A 25 12.02 12.57 -8.53
CA THR A 25 12.33 13.99 -8.74
C THR A 25 11.68 14.95 -7.75
N GLY A 26 10.55 14.57 -7.12
CA GLY A 26 9.88 15.46 -6.16
C GLY A 26 10.52 15.47 -4.75
N PRO A 27 9.94 16.19 -3.78
CA PRO A 27 10.38 16.17 -2.39
C PRO A 27 10.10 14.83 -1.69
N TRP A 28 10.96 14.47 -0.72
CA TRP A 28 10.79 13.26 0.08
C TRP A 28 9.63 13.43 1.09
N GLY A 29 8.57 12.66 0.89
CA GLY A 29 7.42 12.59 1.81
C GLY A 29 7.25 11.20 2.44
N MET A 30 6.52 11.12 3.56
CA MET A 30 6.26 9.86 4.27
C MET A 30 5.67 8.78 3.36
N SER A 31 4.66 9.14 2.56
CA SER A 31 4.03 8.23 1.60
C SER A 31 5.03 7.68 0.58
N ARG A 32 6.02 8.48 0.15
CA ARG A 32 7.04 8.06 -0.80
C ARG A 32 8.00 7.03 -0.19
N ILE A 33 8.43 7.26 1.05
CA ILE A 33 9.28 6.33 1.78
C ILE A 33 8.57 4.99 1.95
N LEU A 34 7.31 5.00 2.42
CA LEU A 34 6.50 3.80 2.59
C LEU A 34 6.31 3.03 1.28
N PHE A 35 6.12 3.73 0.18
CA PHE A 35 6.03 3.12 -1.15
C PHE A 35 7.30 2.40 -1.56
N LEU A 36 8.45 3.05 -1.43
CA LEU A 36 9.74 2.47 -1.79
C LEU A 36 10.03 1.26 -0.91
N LEU A 37 9.83 1.38 0.41
CA LEU A 37 9.96 0.26 1.33
C LEU A 37 9.07 -0.92 0.91
N ASN A 38 7.77 -0.71 0.70
CA ASN A 38 6.85 -1.77 0.29
C ASN A 38 7.25 -2.42 -1.05
N ARG A 39 7.78 -1.62 -1.97
CA ARG A 39 8.19 -2.08 -3.30
C ARG A 39 9.46 -2.92 -3.28
N TYR A 40 10.46 -2.54 -2.50
CA TYR A 40 11.75 -3.24 -2.45
C TYR A 40 11.77 -4.37 -1.42
N LEU A 41 11.00 -4.28 -0.34
CA LEU A 41 10.94 -5.33 0.67
C LEU A 41 10.33 -6.63 0.13
N SER A 42 9.22 -6.56 -0.61
CA SER A 42 8.55 -7.78 -1.14
C SER A 42 9.46 -8.67 -2.02
N PRO A 43 10.17 -8.14 -3.04
CA PRO A 43 11.11 -8.95 -3.82
C PRO A 43 12.32 -9.39 -2.99
N ALA A 44 12.84 -8.55 -2.09
CA ALA A 44 13.94 -8.93 -1.21
C ALA A 44 13.57 -10.13 -0.31
N ILE A 45 12.37 -10.13 0.27
CA ILE A 45 11.81 -11.24 1.05
C ILE A 45 11.69 -12.50 0.19
N SER A 46 11.20 -12.36 -1.03
CA SER A 46 11.02 -13.50 -1.95
C SER A 46 12.36 -14.12 -2.33
N VAL A 47 13.37 -13.28 -2.62
CA VAL A 47 14.75 -13.74 -2.93
C VAL A 47 15.37 -14.40 -1.70
N LEU A 48 15.23 -13.81 -0.51
CA LEU A 48 15.75 -14.38 0.72
C LEU A 48 15.08 -15.73 1.03
N ALA A 49 13.76 -15.84 0.85
CA ALA A 49 13.04 -17.10 1.03
C ALA A 49 13.52 -18.17 0.05
N LEU A 50 13.66 -17.83 -1.24
CA LEU A 50 14.21 -18.75 -2.24
C LEU A 50 15.64 -19.18 -1.91
N PHE A 51 16.47 -18.25 -1.43
CA PHE A 51 17.83 -18.54 -0.98
C PHE A 51 17.81 -19.51 0.19
N CYS A 52 17.02 -19.26 1.23
CA CYS A 52 16.90 -20.16 2.39
C CYS A 52 16.41 -21.57 2.02
N VAL A 53 15.49 -21.69 1.06
CA VAL A 53 14.99 -22.98 0.57
C VAL A 53 16.00 -23.69 -0.35
N SER A 54 16.86 -22.94 -1.04
CA SER A 54 17.87 -23.52 -1.94
C SER A 54 19.13 -23.99 -1.21
N LEU A 55 19.33 -23.58 0.06
CA LEU A 55 20.46 -24.05 0.84
C LEU A 55 20.36 -25.56 1.09
N PRO A 56 21.43 -26.33 0.80
CA PRO A 56 21.41 -27.77 1.00
C PRO A 56 21.16 -28.08 2.49
N ASN A 57 20.13 -28.87 2.77
CA ASN A 57 19.88 -29.35 4.11
C ASN A 57 20.99 -30.35 4.47
N PRO A 58 21.67 -30.24 5.64
CA PRO A 58 22.52 -31.31 6.12
C PRO A 58 21.68 -32.59 6.25
N GLY A 59 21.78 -33.46 5.24
CA GLY A 59 21.14 -34.75 5.25
C GLY A 59 21.82 -35.64 6.28
N PRO A 60 21.08 -36.54 6.97
CA PRO A 60 21.67 -37.54 7.86
C PRO A 60 22.48 -38.64 7.12
N LYS A 61 23.09 -38.32 5.97
CA LYS A 61 23.82 -39.30 5.16
C LYS A 61 25.23 -39.51 5.73
N SER A 62 25.33 -40.61 6.48
CA SER A 62 26.53 -41.39 6.77
C SER A 62 27.64 -40.67 7.55
N ILE A 63 27.53 -40.84 8.87
CA ILE A 63 28.62 -40.80 9.84
C ILE A 63 29.76 -41.70 9.31
N ARG A 64 30.73 -41.14 8.58
CA ARG A 64 32.02 -41.82 8.38
C ARG A 64 33.23 -40.91 8.22
N SER A 65 33.13 -39.62 8.55
CA SER A 65 34.32 -38.74 8.61
C SER A 65 34.19 -37.71 9.73
N ILE A 66 35.05 -37.82 10.74
CA ILE A 66 35.12 -36.96 11.93
C ILE A 66 35.44 -35.48 11.56
N ARG A 67 35.88 -35.20 10.33
CA ARG A 67 36.12 -33.84 9.82
C ARG A 67 34.86 -33.08 9.36
N SER A 68 33.67 -33.69 9.36
CA SER A 68 32.44 -33.05 8.86
C SER A 68 31.58 -32.35 9.92
N ILE A 69 31.92 -32.44 11.22
CA ILE A 69 31.06 -31.97 12.32
C ILE A 69 30.98 -30.44 12.39
N ASP A 70 32.09 -29.72 12.13
CA ASP A 70 32.11 -28.25 12.20
C ASP A 70 31.37 -27.56 11.03
N SER A 71 31.35 -28.22 9.86
CA SER A 71 30.63 -27.73 8.68
C SER A 71 29.11 -27.83 8.84
N GLU A 72 28.63 -28.92 9.46
CA GLU A 72 27.20 -29.15 9.69
C GLU A 72 26.60 -28.15 10.69
N ARG A 73 27.32 -27.86 11.79
CA ARG A 73 26.89 -26.88 12.80
C ARG A 73 26.79 -25.45 12.21
N SER A 74 27.70 -25.10 11.31
CA SER A 74 27.72 -23.80 10.63
C SER A 74 26.54 -23.61 9.66
N CYS A 75 26.16 -24.67 8.94
CA CYS A 75 25.00 -24.67 8.04
C CYS A 75 23.69 -24.54 8.82
N LEU A 76 23.51 -25.34 9.89
CA LEU A 76 22.30 -25.31 10.73
C LEU A 76 22.09 -23.93 11.38
N SER A 77 23.17 -23.32 11.87
CA SER A 77 23.12 -21.97 12.46
C SER A 77 22.76 -20.91 11.42
N SER A 78 23.31 -21.01 10.20
CA SER A 78 23.01 -20.10 9.10
C SER A 78 21.55 -20.23 8.65
N CYS A 79 21.01 -21.46 8.57
CA CYS A 79 19.60 -21.65 8.29
C CYS A 79 18.71 -21.04 9.38
N LYS A 80 18.96 -21.35 10.66
CA LYS A 80 18.15 -20.84 11.78
C LYS A 80 18.06 -19.32 11.71
N ARG A 81 19.22 -18.67 11.53
CA ARG A 81 19.32 -17.22 11.37
C ARG A 81 18.58 -16.74 10.13
N GLY A 82 18.72 -17.41 8.98
CA GLY A 82 18.00 -17.07 7.75
C GLY A 82 16.49 -17.08 7.90
N ILE A 83 15.92 -18.15 8.49
CA ILE A 83 14.48 -18.25 8.75
C ILE A 83 14.01 -17.20 9.76
N GLN A 84 14.78 -16.97 10.83
CA GLN A 84 14.47 -15.91 11.79
C GLN A 84 14.47 -14.52 11.14
N THR A 85 15.50 -14.21 10.34
CA THR A 85 15.56 -12.96 9.57
C THR A 85 14.37 -12.85 8.63
N LEU A 86 13.99 -13.93 7.94
CA LEU A 86 12.83 -13.97 7.04
C LEU A 86 11.51 -13.63 7.75
N PHE A 87 11.29 -14.16 8.96
CA PHE A 87 10.10 -13.82 9.75
C PHE A 87 10.11 -12.34 10.18
N LEU A 88 11.25 -11.84 10.66
CA LEU A 88 11.37 -10.45 11.11
C LEU A 88 11.13 -9.47 9.94
N ILE A 89 11.77 -9.68 8.80
CA ILE A 89 11.59 -8.81 7.63
C ILE A 89 10.15 -8.89 7.08
N SER A 90 9.50 -10.05 7.18
CA SER A 90 8.10 -10.22 6.78
C SER A 90 7.16 -9.41 7.68
N ILE A 91 7.42 -9.38 8.98
CA ILE A 91 6.66 -8.54 9.94
C ILE A 91 6.89 -7.06 9.69
N VAL A 92 8.13 -6.66 9.39
CA VAL A 92 8.43 -5.28 8.98
C VAL A 92 7.67 -4.92 7.69
N ALA A 93 7.66 -5.79 6.68
CA ALA A 93 6.92 -5.55 5.45
C ALA A 93 5.40 -5.44 5.67
N LEU A 94 4.82 -6.30 6.51
CA LEU A 94 3.41 -6.18 6.92
C LEU A 94 3.15 -4.86 7.67
N GLY A 95 4.06 -4.44 8.54
CA GLY A 95 4.00 -3.14 9.22
C GLY A 95 4.03 -1.96 8.24
N VAL A 96 4.88 -2.01 7.21
CA VAL A 96 4.91 -0.99 6.15
C VAL A 96 3.59 -0.94 5.35
N VAL A 97 3.02 -2.10 5.03
CA VAL A 97 1.71 -2.18 4.38
C VAL A 97 0.65 -1.55 5.28
N GLN A 98 0.57 -1.95 6.56
CA GLN A 98 -0.36 -1.38 7.52
C GLN A 98 -0.19 0.13 7.67
N ALA A 99 1.04 0.62 7.76
CA ALA A 99 1.33 2.06 7.82
C ALA A 99 0.79 2.79 6.60
N THR A 100 0.94 2.21 5.40
CA THR A 100 0.37 2.76 4.16
C THR A 100 -1.16 2.86 4.24
N LEU A 101 -1.83 1.83 4.78
CA LEU A 101 -3.28 1.86 4.96
C LEU A 101 -3.71 2.90 6.00
N VAL A 102 -3.01 2.98 7.13
CA VAL A 102 -3.28 3.93 8.20
C VAL A 102 -3.09 5.36 7.72
N VAL A 103 -2.01 5.66 7.00
CA VAL A 103 -1.75 6.98 6.40
C VAL A 103 -2.89 7.36 5.45
N ARG A 104 -3.40 6.42 4.64
CA ARG A 104 -4.53 6.70 3.75
C ARG A 104 -5.81 7.06 4.53
N VAL A 105 -6.14 6.29 5.57
CA VAL A 105 -7.32 6.58 6.40
C VAL A 105 -7.11 7.86 7.23
N TRP A 106 -5.88 8.14 7.65
CA TRP A 106 -5.50 9.38 8.34
C TRP A 106 -5.78 10.62 7.50
N TYR A 107 -5.40 10.63 6.22
CA TYR A 107 -5.76 11.71 5.29
C TYR A 107 -7.27 11.80 5.06
N LEU A 108 -7.95 10.65 5.01
CA LEU A 108 -9.40 10.59 4.83
C LEU A 108 -10.17 11.20 6.02
N PHE A 109 -9.66 11.09 7.24
CA PHE A 109 -10.25 11.60 8.48
C PHE A 109 -9.48 12.82 9.05
N SER A 110 -9.08 13.75 8.18
CA SER A 110 -8.35 14.95 8.60
C SER A 110 -9.04 15.77 9.70
N ARG A 111 -10.39 15.76 9.71
CA ARG A 111 -11.24 16.57 10.62
C ARG A 111 -11.33 16.03 12.05
N SER A 112 -11.23 14.72 12.29
CA SER A 112 -11.43 14.13 13.63
C SER A 112 -10.12 13.70 14.28
N ARG A 113 -9.59 14.54 15.19
CA ARG A 113 -8.35 14.27 15.94
C ARG A 113 -8.42 12.97 16.74
N LEU A 114 -9.59 12.63 17.30
CA LEU A 114 -9.79 11.40 18.06
C LEU A 114 -9.62 10.15 17.18
N THR A 115 -10.24 10.12 16.01
CA THR A 115 -10.10 8.99 15.07
C THR A 115 -8.65 8.82 14.63
N ARG A 116 -7.97 9.94 14.37
CA ARG A 116 -6.55 9.97 14.03
C ARG A 116 -5.69 9.35 15.14
N LEU A 117 -5.84 9.82 16.37
CA LEU A 117 -5.12 9.28 17.53
C LEU A 117 -5.41 7.80 17.74
N ALA A 118 -6.69 7.40 17.66
CA ALA A 118 -7.10 6.00 17.79
C ALA A 118 -6.47 5.10 16.72
N MET A 119 -6.37 5.55 15.47
CA MET A 119 -5.73 4.78 14.40
C MET A 119 -4.23 4.61 14.60
N ILE A 120 -3.53 5.67 15.03
CA ILE A 120 -2.10 5.56 15.36
C ILE A 120 -1.89 4.63 16.55
N ALA A 121 -2.68 4.78 17.61
CA ALA A 121 -2.59 3.91 18.78
C ALA A 121 -2.87 2.43 18.42
N ALA A 122 -3.91 2.17 17.64
CA ALA A 122 -4.21 0.82 17.16
C ALA A 122 -3.07 0.25 16.30
N PHE A 123 -2.50 1.06 15.40
CA PHE A 123 -1.35 0.66 14.58
C PHE A 123 -0.11 0.34 15.42
N THR A 124 0.26 1.19 16.37
CA THR A 124 1.44 0.97 17.21
C THR A 124 1.28 -0.26 18.09
N ILE A 125 0.13 -0.42 18.76
CA ILE A 125 -0.17 -1.58 19.60
C ILE A 125 -0.11 -2.87 18.77
N THR A 126 -0.77 -2.90 17.60
CA THR A 126 -0.79 -4.11 16.76
C THR A 126 0.58 -4.48 16.21
N ASN A 127 1.42 -3.50 15.86
CA ASN A 127 2.80 -3.76 15.43
C ASN A 127 3.68 -4.27 16.58
N LEU A 128 3.58 -3.67 17.77
CA LEU A 128 4.33 -4.11 18.95
C LEU A 128 3.94 -5.54 19.36
N VAL A 129 2.64 -5.86 19.38
CA VAL A 129 2.14 -7.20 19.68
C VAL A 129 2.60 -8.21 18.64
N SER A 130 2.55 -7.86 17.34
CA SER A 130 3.01 -8.73 16.26
C SER A 130 4.52 -8.97 16.34
N LEU A 131 5.31 -7.94 16.62
CA LEU A 131 6.76 -8.04 16.80
C LEU A 131 7.12 -8.93 18.00
N TYR A 132 6.44 -8.76 19.12
CA TYR A 132 6.61 -9.60 20.30
C TYR A 132 6.37 -11.09 19.97
N PHE A 133 5.26 -11.42 19.32
CA PHE A 133 4.97 -12.80 18.93
C PHE A 133 5.96 -13.33 17.89
N ALA A 134 6.48 -12.48 16.99
CA ALA A 134 7.50 -12.86 16.01
C ALA A 134 8.81 -13.26 16.69
N ILE A 135 9.26 -12.47 17.66
CA ILE A 135 10.48 -12.74 18.44
C ILE A 135 10.31 -14.04 19.24
N MET A 136 9.19 -14.20 19.93
CA MET A 136 8.89 -15.42 20.69
C MET A 136 8.85 -16.66 19.78
N ALA A 137 8.22 -16.57 18.61
CA ALA A 137 8.20 -17.63 17.61
C ALA A 137 9.61 -17.94 17.07
N GLY A 138 10.46 -16.93 16.90
CA GLY A 138 11.84 -17.08 16.46
C GLY A 138 12.72 -17.79 17.50
N ILE A 139 12.52 -17.53 18.78
CA ILE A 139 13.26 -18.18 19.89
C ILE A 139 12.86 -19.66 20.00
N GLN A 140 11.56 -19.95 19.90
CA GLN A 140 11.00 -21.31 19.96
C GLN A 140 11.15 -22.11 18.66
N LEU A 141 11.87 -21.58 17.67
CA LEU A 141 12.05 -22.22 16.39
C LEU A 141 13.00 -23.41 16.53
N GLU A 142 12.46 -24.61 16.35
CA GLU A 142 13.22 -25.86 16.28
C GLU A 142 13.35 -26.30 14.81
N ILE A 143 14.57 -26.66 14.41
CA ILE A 143 14.84 -27.16 13.06
C ILE A 143 14.59 -28.67 13.08
N THR A 144 13.61 -29.14 12.30
CA THR A 144 13.36 -30.57 12.15
C THR A 144 14.36 -31.17 11.16
N PRO A 145 15.24 -32.08 11.59
CA PRO A 145 16.13 -32.78 10.67
C PRO A 145 15.29 -33.74 9.80
N ASN A 146 15.10 -33.36 8.54
CA ASN A 146 14.58 -34.16 7.42
C ASN A 146 13.38 -35.10 7.67
N LEU A 147 12.24 -34.78 7.04
CA LEU A 147 11.27 -35.79 6.62
C LEU A 147 11.88 -36.61 5.46
N THR A 148 12.60 -37.67 5.83
CA THR A 148 13.27 -38.63 4.92
C THR A 148 12.36 -39.19 3.83
N ARG A 149 11.04 -39.19 4.04
CA ARG A 149 10.05 -39.81 3.16
C ARG A 149 9.80 -39.07 1.84
N PHE A 150 10.14 -37.78 1.71
CA PHE A 150 9.79 -36.98 0.51
C PHE A 150 10.96 -36.37 -0.27
N HIS A 151 12.22 -36.61 0.12
CA HIS A 151 13.42 -36.14 -0.63
C HIS A 151 13.37 -34.64 -0.99
N ILE A 152 12.83 -33.80 -0.10
CA ILE A 152 12.77 -32.37 -0.37
C ILE A 152 14.00 -31.70 0.22
N TYR A 153 14.84 -31.17 -0.65
CA TYR A 153 16.01 -30.36 -0.28
C TYR A 153 15.55 -28.97 0.23
N GLY A 154 16.33 -28.40 1.15
CA GLY A 154 16.09 -27.07 1.69
C GLY A 154 15.91 -27.04 3.19
N CYS A 155 16.18 -25.88 3.79
CA CYS A 155 16.01 -25.75 5.22
C CYS A 155 14.55 -25.53 5.61
N ARG A 156 14.07 -26.30 6.59
CA ARG A 156 12.71 -26.23 7.12
C ARG A 156 12.76 -26.20 8.63
N ALA A 157 11.92 -25.35 9.19
CA ALA A 157 11.71 -25.29 10.63
C ALA A 157 10.32 -25.85 10.95
N ASP A 158 10.20 -26.50 12.10
CA ASP A 158 8.88 -26.81 12.60
C ASP A 158 8.18 -25.51 13.01
N ARG A 159 6.87 -25.49 12.87
CA ARG A 159 6.05 -24.34 13.22
C ARG A 159 5.86 -24.34 14.74
N PRO A 160 6.21 -23.27 15.45
CA PRO A 160 6.00 -23.20 16.89
C PRO A 160 4.50 -23.26 17.24
N PRO A 161 4.14 -23.77 18.43
CA PRO A 161 2.75 -23.81 18.86
C PRO A 161 2.19 -22.39 18.91
N ARG A 162 0.91 -22.23 18.56
CA ARG A 162 0.19 -20.94 18.58
C ARG A 162 0.76 -19.86 17.63
N PHE A 163 1.51 -20.26 16.59
CA PHE A 163 2.01 -19.35 15.56
C PHE A 163 0.93 -18.47 14.89
N TRP A 164 -0.32 -18.95 14.84
CA TRP A 164 -1.45 -18.19 14.32
C TRP A 164 -1.70 -16.84 15.00
N ARG A 165 -1.29 -16.68 16.28
CA ARG A 165 -1.43 -15.43 17.04
C ARG A 165 -0.64 -14.28 16.41
N LEU A 166 0.37 -14.58 15.61
CA LEU A 166 1.16 -13.60 14.88
C LEU A 166 0.33 -12.80 13.87
N TRP A 167 -0.64 -13.44 13.22
CA TRP A 167 -1.44 -12.84 12.14
C TRP A 167 -2.69 -12.11 12.65
N LEU A 168 -3.12 -12.43 13.87
CA LEU A 168 -4.36 -11.92 14.45
C LEU A 168 -4.38 -10.39 14.62
N PRO A 169 -3.35 -9.72 15.20
CA PRO A 169 -3.37 -8.26 15.35
C PRO A 169 -3.46 -7.55 14.01
N SER A 170 -2.75 -8.06 13.00
CA SER A 170 -2.79 -7.52 11.64
C SER A 170 -4.18 -7.67 11.02
N LEU A 171 -4.83 -8.83 11.17
CA LEU A 171 -6.18 -9.08 10.67
C LEU A 171 -7.20 -8.13 11.32
N VAL A 172 -7.11 -7.92 12.64
CA VAL A 172 -7.98 -7.02 13.38
C VAL A 172 -7.82 -5.59 12.88
N LEU A 173 -6.57 -5.11 12.73
CA LEU A 173 -6.32 -3.76 12.21
C LEU A 173 -6.85 -3.59 10.78
N HIS A 174 -6.62 -4.55 9.89
CA HIS A 174 -7.13 -4.50 8.51
C HIS A 174 -8.66 -4.45 8.48
N THR A 175 -9.32 -5.27 9.30
CA THR A 175 -10.78 -5.28 9.42
C THR A 175 -11.29 -3.93 9.92
N LEU A 176 -10.65 -3.36 10.95
CA LEU A 176 -11.03 -2.06 11.49
C LEU A 176 -10.89 -0.95 10.44
N LEU A 177 -9.74 -0.88 9.76
CA LEU A 177 -9.47 0.13 8.73
C LEU A 177 -10.42 -0.01 7.53
N TYR A 178 -10.69 -1.25 7.11
CA TYR A 178 -11.64 -1.53 6.03
C TYR A 178 -13.06 -1.10 6.43
N SER A 179 -13.53 -1.49 7.61
CA SER A 179 -14.83 -1.12 8.14
C SER A 179 -14.99 0.40 8.28
N LEU A 180 -13.98 1.12 8.78
CA LEU A 180 -14.00 2.58 8.86
C LEU A 180 -14.07 3.25 7.47
N THR A 181 -13.33 2.71 6.51
CA THR A 181 -13.33 3.22 5.12
C THR A 181 -14.70 2.97 4.46
N ALA A 182 -15.25 1.77 4.63
CA ALA A 182 -16.58 1.41 4.13
C ALA A 182 -17.68 2.23 4.81
N PHE A 183 -17.65 2.36 6.13
CA PHE A 183 -18.61 3.16 6.89
C PHE A 183 -18.63 4.61 6.41
N ARG A 184 -17.46 5.22 6.17
CA ARG A 184 -17.39 6.57 5.63
C ARG A 184 -17.94 6.67 4.21
N ALA A 185 -17.65 5.67 3.37
CA ALA A 185 -18.20 5.60 2.02
C ALA A 185 -19.74 5.54 2.03
N LEU A 186 -20.32 4.81 2.99
CA LEU A 186 -21.77 4.70 3.16
C LEU A 186 -22.39 5.96 3.76
N LYS A 187 -21.77 6.55 4.80
CA LYS A 187 -22.29 7.73 5.50
C LYS A 187 -22.36 8.97 4.59
N ASN A 188 -21.36 9.16 3.73
CA ASN A 188 -21.27 10.33 2.86
C ASN A 188 -21.83 10.08 1.45
N ARG A 189 -22.81 9.18 1.29
CA ARG A 189 -23.32 8.77 -0.03
C ARG A 189 -23.79 9.93 -0.92
N ARG A 190 -24.30 11.03 -0.33
CA ARG A 190 -24.69 12.24 -1.08
C ARG A 190 -23.47 12.91 -1.72
N VAL A 191 -22.42 13.18 -0.96
CA VAL A 191 -21.16 13.76 -1.45
C VAL A 191 -20.50 12.85 -2.50
N PHE A 192 -20.65 11.52 -2.38
CA PHE A 192 -20.16 10.58 -3.38
C PHE A 192 -20.91 10.62 -4.72
N LYS A 193 -22.16 11.11 -4.75
CA LYS A 193 -22.89 11.31 -6.01
C LYS A 193 -22.33 12.51 -6.78
N GLU A 194 -21.93 13.55 -6.06
CA GLU A 194 -21.43 14.81 -6.63
C GLU A 194 -19.94 14.74 -7.01
N ALA A 195 -19.15 13.87 -6.37
CA ALA A 195 -17.73 13.69 -6.64
C ALA A 195 -17.43 12.34 -7.34
N PRO A 196 -17.59 12.23 -8.68
CA PRO A 196 -17.37 10.98 -9.43
C PRO A 196 -15.94 10.42 -9.25
N ILE A 197 -14.99 11.32 -8.99
CA ILE A 197 -13.58 11.00 -8.74
C ILE A 197 -13.41 10.20 -7.44
N LEU A 198 -14.03 10.63 -6.35
CA LEU A 198 -13.92 9.96 -5.05
C LEU A 198 -14.58 8.57 -5.10
N LYS A 199 -15.70 8.45 -5.83
CA LYS A 199 -16.37 7.17 -6.10
C LYS A 199 -15.45 6.18 -6.79
N ARG A 200 -14.73 6.61 -7.83
CA ARG A 200 -13.74 5.76 -8.51
C ARG A 200 -12.61 5.36 -7.58
N LEU A 201 -12.05 6.30 -6.80
CA LEU A 201 -10.95 6.03 -5.89
C LEU A 201 -11.32 5.04 -4.78
N VAL A 202 -12.53 5.13 -4.23
CA VAL A 202 -13.02 4.22 -3.18
C VAL A 202 -13.42 2.87 -3.77
N ARG A 203 -14.02 2.82 -4.96
CA ARG A 203 -14.34 1.56 -5.64
C ARG A 203 -13.07 0.81 -6.01
N ASP A 204 -12.15 1.47 -6.69
CA ASP A 204 -10.91 0.87 -7.17
C ASP A 204 -10.01 0.52 -5.97
N GLY A 205 -9.94 1.40 -4.97
CA GLY A 205 -9.19 1.13 -3.74
C GLY A 205 -9.79 0.03 -2.85
N GLY A 206 -11.12 0.01 -2.71
CA GLY A 206 -11.86 -0.92 -1.87
C GLY A 206 -11.74 -2.36 -2.36
N PHE A 207 -11.73 -2.58 -3.67
CA PHE A 207 -11.47 -3.90 -4.25
C PHE A 207 -10.08 -4.44 -3.85
N PHE A 208 -9.04 -3.62 -3.95
CA PHE A 208 -7.69 -4.03 -3.53
C PHE A 208 -7.60 -4.30 -2.02
N TYR A 209 -8.31 -3.51 -1.20
CA TYR A 209 -8.40 -3.78 0.24
C TYR A 209 -9.04 -5.15 0.52
N PHE A 210 -10.10 -5.49 -0.19
CA PHE A 210 -10.78 -6.78 -0.04
C PHE A 210 -9.88 -7.96 -0.43
N VAL A 211 -9.14 -7.83 -1.53
CA VAL A 211 -8.15 -8.85 -1.94
C VAL A 211 -7.06 -9.04 -0.87
N VAL A 212 -6.53 -7.95 -0.32
CA VAL A 212 -5.56 -8.01 0.78
C VAL A 212 -6.16 -8.67 2.02
N PHE A 213 -7.38 -8.31 2.38
CA PHE A 213 -8.09 -8.92 3.50
C PHE A 213 -8.24 -10.43 3.34
N ILE A 214 -8.68 -10.90 2.16
CA ILE A 214 -8.79 -12.34 1.85
C ILE A 214 -7.42 -13.02 1.95
N SER A 215 -6.36 -12.40 1.41
CA SER A 215 -5.01 -12.98 1.47
C SER A 215 -4.51 -13.17 2.91
N VAL A 216 -4.69 -12.15 3.75
CA VAL A 216 -4.32 -12.22 5.17
C VAL A 216 -5.19 -13.23 5.90
N LEU A 217 -6.50 -13.27 5.61
CA LEU A 217 -7.43 -14.23 6.18
C LEU A 217 -7.06 -15.67 5.82
N PHE A 218 -6.73 -15.93 4.55
CA PHE A 218 -6.25 -17.24 4.09
C PHE A 218 -4.98 -17.67 4.85
N THR A 219 -4.04 -16.76 5.04
CA THR A 219 -2.80 -17.03 5.80
C THR A 219 -3.10 -17.31 7.27
N ALA A 220 -4.02 -16.54 7.87
CA ALA A 220 -4.43 -16.74 9.26
C ALA A 220 -5.13 -18.09 9.46
N ILE A 221 -6.09 -18.44 8.58
CA ILE A 221 -6.78 -19.74 8.61
C ILE A 221 -5.80 -20.88 8.36
N GLY A 222 -4.92 -20.77 7.35
CA GLY A 222 -3.89 -21.76 7.08
C GLY A 222 -2.98 -21.99 8.28
N SER A 223 -2.61 -20.92 9.00
CA SER A 223 -1.81 -21.02 10.22
C SER A 223 -2.57 -21.64 11.40
N PHE A 224 -3.91 -21.60 11.41
CA PHE A 224 -4.76 -22.22 12.42
C PHE A 224 -4.92 -23.73 12.20
N LEU A 225 -4.98 -24.18 10.94
CA LEU A 225 -5.15 -25.58 10.54
C LEU A 225 -3.89 -26.43 10.76
N GLN A 226 -3.49 -26.61 12.01
CA GLN A 226 -2.31 -27.40 12.40
C GLN A 226 -2.40 -28.86 11.95
N GLN A 227 -3.61 -29.44 11.94
CA GLN A 227 -3.83 -30.85 11.61
C GLN A 227 -3.57 -31.18 10.13
N TYR A 228 -3.56 -30.17 9.25
CA TYR A 228 -3.43 -30.35 7.80
C TYR A 228 -2.16 -29.66 7.29
N PRO A 229 -0.98 -30.32 7.39
CA PRO A 229 0.30 -29.73 6.97
C PRO A 229 0.34 -29.39 5.48
N THR A 230 -0.46 -30.06 4.65
CA THR A 230 -0.60 -29.79 3.21
C THR A 230 -1.12 -28.39 2.91
N ILE A 231 -1.96 -27.81 3.78
CA ILE A 231 -2.53 -26.47 3.63
C ILE A 231 -1.71 -25.44 4.42
N ASN A 232 -1.28 -25.81 5.63
CA ASN A 232 -0.58 -24.93 6.56
C ASN A 232 0.81 -24.50 6.02
N VAL A 233 1.60 -25.44 5.50
CA VAL A 233 2.94 -25.16 4.96
C VAL A 233 2.91 -24.14 3.81
N PRO A 234 2.13 -24.34 2.72
CA PRO A 234 2.09 -23.33 1.66
C PRO A 234 1.46 -22.02 2.15
N ALA A 235 0.47 -22.04 3.06
CA ALA A 235 -0.11 -20.81 3.57
C ALA A 235 0.93 -19.93 4.30
N ILE A 236 1.81 -20.52 5.11
CA ILE A 236 2.85 -19.78 5.85
C ILE A 236 4.02 -19.39 4.95
N PHE A 237 4.52 -20.31 4.11
CA PHE A 237 5.78 -20.12 3.40
C PHE A 237 5.65 -19.56 1.98
N SER A 238 4.44 -19.47 1.40
CA SER A 238 4.26 -19.07 -0.01
C SER A 238 4.57 -17.60 -0.32
N ASN A 239 4.94 -16.75 0.66
CA ASN A 239 5.08 -15.30 0.50
C ASN A 239 3.88 -14.60 -0.18
N PHE A 240 2.75 -15.31 -0.31
CA PHE A 240 1.60 -14.90 -1.11
C PHE A 240 1.00 -13.60 -0.57
N THR A 241 0.90 -13.50 0.76
CA THR A 241 0.39 -12.29 1.42
C THR A 241 1.27 -11.09 1.22
N VAL A 242 2.59 -11.23 1.34
CA VAL A 242 3.54 -10.12 1.12
C VAL A 242 3.52 -9.66 -0.34
N ALA A 243 3.47 -10.60 -1.30
CA ALA A 243 3.37 -10.26 -2.72
C ALA A 243 2.05 -9.56 -3.06
N THR A 244 0.92 -10.12 -2.62
CA THR A 244 -0.43 -9.59 -2.90
C THR A 244 -0.62 -8.21 -2.28
N THR A 245 -0.21 -8.03 -1.03
CA THR A 245 -0.25 -6.73 -0.34
C THR A 245 0.63 -5.69 -1.03
N SER A 246 1.84 -6.05 -1.47
CA SER A 246 2.73 -5.13 -2.16
C SER A 246 2.15 -4.66 -3.50
N ILE A 247 1.57 -5.57 -4.29
CA ILE A 247 0.90 -5.27 -5.56
C ILE A 247 -0.32 -4.36 -5.33
N ALA A 248 -1.16 -4.69 -4.36
CA ALA A 248 -2.34 -3.93 -4.00
C ALA A 248 -1.99 -2.49 -3.58
N ALA A 249 -1.04 -2.35 -2.64
CA ALA A 249 -0.57 -1.05 -2.18
C ALA A 249 0.03 -0.21 -3.33
N SER A 250 0.84 -0.82 -4.19
CA SER A 250 1.42 -0.16 -5.36
C SER A 250 0.36 0.31 -6.36
N ARG A 251 -0.68 -0.50 -6.62
CA ARG A 251 -1.78 -0.17 -7.54
C ARG A 251 -2.61 0.99 -7.01
N VAL A 252 -2.98 0.95 -5.73
CA VAL A 252 -3.72 2.01 -5.04
C VAL A 252 -2.94 3.32 -5.11
N MET A 253 -1.66 3.31 -4.78
CA MET A 253 -0.88 4.54 -4.74
C MET A 253 -0.72 5.16 -6.13
N LEU A 254 -0.45 4.34 -7.14
CA LEU A 254 -0.39 4.81 -8.52
C LEU A 254 -1.73 5.38 -9.00
N SER A 255 -2.86 4.80 -8.58
CA SER A 255 -4.19 5.33 -8.94
C SER A 255 -4.38 6.75 -8.41
N ILE A 256 -3.92 7.03 -7.18
CA ILE A 256 -3.99 8.37 -6.57
C ILE A 256 -3.10 9.36 -7.32
N HIS A 257 -1.86 8.99 -7.62
CA HIS A 257 -0.95 9.88 -8.34
C HIS A 257 -1.41 10.15 -9.78
N SER A 258 -1.88 9.12 -10.50
CA SER A 258 -2.41 9.30 -11.85
C SER A 258 -3.63 10.22 -11.87
N LEU A 259 -4.43 10.17 -10.81
CA LEU A 259 -5.57 11.05 -10.64
C LEU A 259 -5.14 12.49 -10.32
N ALA A 260 -4.14 12.65 -9.44
CA ALA A 260 -3.58 13.97 -9.14
C ALA A 260 -2.98 14.64 -10.38
N ALA A 261 -2.23 13.88 -11.18
CA ALA A 261 -1.66 14.36 -12.43
C ALA A 261 -2.73 14.80 -13.44
N LYS A 262 -3.85 14.07 -13.55
CA LYS A 262 -4.97 14.46 -14.43
C LYS A 262 -5.66 15.75 -13.99
N LEU A 263 -5.64 16.06 -12.71
CA LEU A 263 -6.24 17.27 -12.15
C LEU A 263 -5.28 18.46 -12.14
N GLY A 264 -4.05 18.31 -12.67
CA GLY A 264 -3.03 19.35 -12.69
C GLY A 264 -2.64 19.87 -11.30
N SER A 265 -2.99 19.14 -10.24
CA SER A 265 -2.91 19.61 -8.87
C SER A 265 -2.03 18.69 -8.03
N ASP A 266 -1.31 19.28 -7.08
CA ASP A 266 -0.44 18.53 -6.21
C ASP A 266 -1.25 17.56 -5.33
N SER A 267 -0.79 16.33 -5.22
CA SER A 267 -1.53 15.24 -4.56
C SER A 267 -1.87 15.54 -3.10
N ALA A 268 -1.03 16.33 -2.42
CA ALA A 268 -1.27 16.81 -1.07
C ALA A 268 -2.43 17.83 -1.00
N TRP A 269 -2.58 18.67 -2.02
CA TRP A 269 -3.65 19.66 -2.13
C TRP A 269 -5.01 18.99 -2.38
N LEU A 270 -5.06 18.02 -3.29
CA LEU A 270 -6.29 17.25 -3.59
C LEU A 270 -6.83 16.45 -2.40
N LEU A 271 -5.94 15.92 -1.54
CA LEU A 271 -6.35 15.20 -0.34
C LEU A 271 -6.84 16.15 0.77
N ASN A 272 -6.49 17.43 0.68
CA ASN A 272 -6.98 18.44 1.61
C ASN A 272 -8.35 18.97 1.15
N ASN A 273 -9.41 18.19 1.42
CA ASN A 273 -10.80 18.57 1.14
C ASN A 273 -11.18 19.98 1.65
N ILE A 274 -10.42 20.53 2.60
CA ILE A 274 -10.64 21.87 3.17
C ILE A 274 -10.31 22.97 2.14
N GLU A 275 -9.24 22.83 1.34
CA GLU A 275 -8.90 23.86 0.35
C GLU A 275 -9.84 23.82 -0.86
N LEU A 276 -10.25 22.63 -1.28
CA LEU A 276 -11.28 22.45 -2.32
C LEU A 276 -12.65 22.98 -1.90
N SER A 277 -12.97 22.96 -0.60
CA SER A 277 -14.21 23.56 -0.09
C SER A 277 -14.16 25.09 0.03
N ARG A 278 -12.96 25.69 0.01
CA ARG A 278 -12.78 27.14 0.14
C ARG A 278 -12.91 27.86 -1.19
N VAL A 279 -12.59 27.18 -2.29
CA VAL A 279 -12.73 27.74 -3.62
C VAL A 279 -14.19 27.57 -4.04
N PRO A 280 -14.98 28.66 -4.21
CA PRO A 280 -16.33 28.55 -4.74
C PRO A 280 -16.21 28.05 -6.18
N TRP A 281 -16.67 26.82 -6.41
CA TRP A 281 -16.73 26.23 -7.73
C TRP A 281 -18.17 25.81 -8.03
N ARG A 282 -18.50 25.84 -9.32
CA ARG A 282 -19.79 25.42 -9.86
C ARG A 282 -19.54 24.41 -10.97
N GLN A 283 -20.42 23.45 -11.10
CA GLN A 283 -20.37 22.53 -12.23
C GLN A 283 -20.78 23.29 -13.50
N GLY A 284 -19.97 23.18 -14.56
CA GLY A 284 -20.26 23.80 -15.85
C GLY A 284 -21.44 23.14 -16.56
N ALA A 285 -21.82 23.68 -17.71
CA ALA A 285 -22.96 23.18 -18.48
C ALA A 285 -22.71 21.77 -19.09
N THR A 286 -21.44 21.37 -19.21
CA THR A 286 -21.03 20.07 -19.76
C THR A 286 -20.49 19.12 -18.68
N GLU A 287 -20.74 17.81 -18.86
CA GLU A 287 -20.30 16.78 -17.91
C GLU A 287 -18.76 16.74 -17.85
N GLY A 288 -18.20 17.13 -16.71
CA GLY A 288 -16.75 17.20 -16.48
C GLY A 288 -16.18 18.62 -16.44
N GLU A 289 -16.97 19.65 -16.73
CA GLU A 289 -16.54 21.06 -16.62
C GLU A 289 -16.68 21.55 -15.18
N ILE A 290 -15.62 22.15 -14.63
CA ILE A 290 -15.59 22.75 -13.30
C ILE A 290 -15.27 24.24 -13.49
N ILE A 291 -16.23 25.10 -13.16
CA ILE A 291 -16.08 26.56 -13.19
C ILE A 291 -15.64 27.01 -11.81
N VAL A 292 -14.44 27.57 -11.70
CA VAL A 292 -13.94 28.16 -10.46
C VAL A 292 -14.18 29.66 -10.51
N ASP A 293 -15.03 30.17 -9.62
CA ASP A 293 -15.27 31.61 -9.50
C ASP A 293 -14.04 32.23 -8.84
N MET A 294 -13.11 32.75 -9.65
CA MET A 294 -12.04 33.58 -9.11
C MET A 294 -12.64 34.93 -8.71
N PHE A 295 -12.83 35.13 -7.41
CA PHE A 295 -13.05 36.46 -6.88
C PHE A 295 -11.84 37.30 -7.25
N ARG A 296 -11.99 38.10 -8.32
CA ARG A 296 -11.07 39.18 -8.63
C ARG A 296 -11.28 40.20 -7.51
N GLY A 297 -10.61 39.97 -6.38
CA GLY A 297 -10.53 40.96 -5.32
C GLY A 297 -10.16 42.27 -6.00
N ASN A 298 -10.96 43.31 -5.75
CA ASN A 298 -10.77 44.64 -6.29
C ASN A 298 -9.28 44.99 -6.18
N ALA A 299 -8.53 44.77 -7.25
CA ALA A 299 -7.36 45.54 -7.57
C ALA A 299 -7.92 46.90 -7.95
N ARG A 300 -8.43 47.61 -6.93
CA ARG A 300 -8.46 49.05 -6.89
C ARG A 300 -6.99 49.41 -6.92
N GLY A 301 -6.44 49.44 -8.14
CA GLY A 301 -5.37 50.35 -8.42
C GLY A 301 -5.95 51.70 -8.08
N ASP A 302 -5.45 52.27 -6.98
CA ASP A 302 -5.36 53.70 -6.82
C ASP A 302 -4.53 54.21 -8.01
N VAL A 303 -5.19 54.33 -9.16
CA VAL A 303 -4.74 55.16 -10.26
C VAL A 303 -5.31 56.52 -9.91
N TYR A 304 -4.45 57.35 -9.31
CA TYR A 304 -4.52 58.78 -9.50
C TYR A 304 -4.54 59.03 -11.01
N ASP A 305 -5.69 59.43 -11.56
CA ASP A 305 -5.83 60.76 -12.18
C ASP A 305 -7.18 60.95 -12.90
N GLN A 306 -7.80 62.08 -12.52
CA GLN A 306 -8.53 63.08 -13.31
C GLN A 306 -9.82 62.71 -14.07
N ASP A 307 -10.93 63.20 -13.49
CA ASP A 307 -12.00 64.01 -14.12
C ASP A 307 -12.36 63.75 -15.58
N GLU A 308 -13.41 62.94 -15.80
CA GLU A 308 -14.30 63.13 -16.95
C GLU A 308 -15.72 62.63 -16.62
N PRO A 309 -16.80 63.42 -16.88
CA PRO A 309 -18.15 63.03 -16.52
C PRO A 309 -18.91 62.30 -17.64
N ASP A 310 -19.71 61.33 -17.19
CA ASP A 310 -20.97 60.84 -17.75
C ASP A 310 -20.99 59.97 -19.03
N SER A 311 -21.07 58.65 -18.81
CA SER A 311 -21.95 57.79 -19.63
C SER A 311 -22.38 56.51 -18.89
N PRO A 312 -23.70 56.19 -18.77
CA PRO A 312 -24.16 55.00 -18.08
C PRO A 312 -24.19 53.81 -19.06
N SER A 313 -23.08 53.09 -19.18
CA SER A 313 -23.05 51.80 -19.88
C SER A 313 -23.12 50.65 -18.88
N ASN A 314 -24.24 49.91 -18.91
CA ASN A 314 -24.42 48.64 -18.23
C ASN A 314 -23.47 47.58 -18.84
N SER A 315 -22.19 47.63 -18.49
CA SER A 315 -21.25 46.58 -18.86
C SER A 315 -21.41 45.40 -17.88
N PHE A 316 -22.20 44.41 -18.31
CA PHE A 316 -22.10 43.08 -17.72
C PHE A 316 -20.68 42.56 -17.97
N MET A 317 -19.86 42.61 -16.92
CA MET A 317 -18.48 42.16 -16.94
C MET A 317 -18.46 40.67 -17.33
N SER A 318 -17.96 40.38 -18.53
CA SER A 318 -17.73 39.04 -19.05
C SER A 318 -16.89 38.22 -18.06
N LEU A 319 -17.51 37.23 -17.41
CA LEU A 319 -16.82 36.21 -16.63
C LEU A 319 -15.79 35.53 -17.53
N LYS A 320 -14.49 35.75 -17.28
CA LYS A 320 -13.42 34.97 -17.91
C LYS A 320 -13.44 33.57 -17.28
N THR A 321 -14.17 32.65 -17.91
CA THR A 321 -14.05 31.22 -17.66
C THR A 321 -12.71 30.75 -18.21
N SER A 322 -11.73 30.47 -17.35
CA SER A 322 -10.55 29.73 -17.81
C SER A 322 -10.94 28.25 -17.88
N ARG A 323 -10.98 27.72 -19.10
CA ARG A 323 -11.32 26.33 -19.36
C ARG A 323 -10.08 25.47 -19.10
N VAL A 324 -9.89 25.04 -17.86
CA VAL A 324 -8.77 24.15 -17.51
C VAL A 324 -9.13 22.73 -17.94
N GLY A 325 -8.58 22.27 -19.07
CA GLY A 325 -8.60 20.85 -19.44
C GLY A 325 -9.09 20.47 -20.84
N ARG A 326 -9.32 21.41 -21.78
CA ARG A 326 -9.49 21.03 -23.19
C ARG A 326 -8.10 20.92 -23.83
N TRP A 327 -7.63 19.69 -23.99
CA TRP A 327 -6.56 19.39 -24.93
C TRP A 327 -7.21 19.52 -26.31
N ASP A 328 -6.94 20.61 -27.02
CA ASP A 328 -7.38 20.75 -28.40
C ASP A 328 -6.50 19.83 -29.25
N ASP A 329 -7.07 18.71 -29.70
CA ASP A 329 -6.43 17.77 -30.65
C ASP A 329 -6.44 18.31 -32.10
N GLU A 330 -6.90 19.54 -32.32
CA GLU A 330 -6.89 20.19 -33.63
C GLU A 330 -5.68 21.11 -33.74
N THR A 331 -4.52 20.54 -34.05
CA THR A 331 -3.43 21.16 -34.84
C THR A 331 -2.25 20.19 -34.87
N TRP A 332 -2.30 19.20 -35.77
CA TRP A 332 -1.16 18.67 -36.54
C TRP A 332 -1.68 17.97 -37.78
#